data_AF-A0A7Y4R8C1-F1
#
_entry.id   AF-A0A7Y4R8C1-F1
#
_cell.length_a   1.000
_cell.length_b   1.000
_cell.length_c   1.000
_cell.angle_alpha   90.00
_cell.angle_beta   90.00
_cell.angle_gamma   90.00
#
_symmetry.space_group_name_H-M   'P 1'
#
loop_
_entity.id
_entity.type
_entity.pdbx_description
1 polymer ?
#
loop_
_entity_poly.entity_id
_entity_poly.type
_entity_poly.pdbx_seq_one_letter_code
_entity_poly.pdbx_strand_id
1 'polypeptide(L)'
;MTIGDVARTDGRYAAEAYYFMREGLDFAARSLHGPMTPAQFVVAQYMAAEKIDLQEVFARHARGVLDPTVAAAVDQADGPTELNRNISGVNLCWALRDFAHQRWGLLAGLVLKQWGIFRTDDFGAIVFALVTHGFMYKEAHDSIDDFRSVFDFRDAFDRSYKVLERMTD
;
A
#
# COMPACT_ATOMS: atom_id res chain seq x y z
N MET A 1 -10.92 -8.30 16.53
CA MET A 1 -11.19 -6.95 16.00
C MET A 1 -11.32 -7.07 14.48
N THR A 2 -12.21 -6.32 13.85
CA THR A 2 -12.38 -6.25 12.39
C THR A 2 -11.96 -4.86 11.88
N ILE A 3 -11.78 -4.70 10.56
CA ILE A 3 -11.53 -3.38 9.96
C ILE A 3 -12.64 -2.38 10.29
N GLY A 4 -13.91 -2.81 10.31
CA GLY A 4 -15.02 -1.98 10.72
C GLY A 4 -14.94 -1.55 12.19
N ASP A 5 -14.36 -2.36 13.07
CA ASP A 5 -14.12 -1.98 14.47
C ASP A 5 -13.01 -0.94 14.60
N VAL A 6 -11.95 -1.04 13.77
CA VAL A 6 -10.90 0.00 13.69
C VAL A 6 -11.51 1.31 13.25
N ALA A 7 -12.31 1.30 12.17
CA ALA A 7 -12.98 2.49 11.68
C ALA A 7 -13.87 3.16 12.74
N ARG A 8 -14.63 2.35 13.48
CA ARG A 8 -15.50 2.83 14.56
C ARG A 8 -14.70 3.42 15.73
N THR A 9 -13.56 2.81 16.05
CA THR A 9 -12.68 3.24 17.16
C THR A 9 -11.95 4.54 16.82
N ASP A 10 -11.47 4.64 15.58
CA ASP A 10 -10.77 5.81 15.08
C ASP A 10 -11.73 7.01 14.90
N GLY A 11 -12.88 6.80 14.26
CA GLY A 11 -13.95 7.78 14.13
C GLY A 11 -13.66 8.98 13.20
N ARG A 12 -12.43 9.13 12.67
CA ARG A 12 -12.08 10.26 11.77
C ARG A 12 -12.61 10.11 10.35
N TYR A 13 -12.78 8.87 9.88
CA TYR A 13 -13.15 8.54 8.50
C TYR A 13 -14.29 7.52 8.45
N ALA A 14 -15.04 7.49 7.34
CA ALA A 14 -16.08 6.49 7.12
C ALA A 14 -15.50 5.06 7.09
N ALA A 15 -16.29 4.03 7.41
CA ALA A 15 -15.81 2.65 7.42
C ALA A 15 -15.31 2.19 6.05
N GLU A 16 -15.97 2.67 4.99
CA GLU A 16 -15.63 2.46 3.59
C GLU A 16 -14.23 2.96 3.25
N ALA A 17 -13.72 4.00 3.92
CA ALA A 17 -12.36 4.49 3.75
C ALA A 17 -11.30 3.43 4.09
N TYR A 18 -11.55 2.65 5.14
CA TYR A 18 -10.63 1.60 5.59
C TYR A 18 -10.69 0.38 4.68
N TYR A 19 -11.88 0.03 4.18
CA TYR A 19 -12.01 -1.02 3.18
C TYR A 19 -11.37 -0.62 1.85
N PHE A 20 -11.55 0.63 1.42
CA PHE A 20 -10.87 1.22 0.28
C PHE A 20 -9.36 1.16 0.44
N MET A 21 -8.83 1.49 1.62
CA MET A 21 -7.39 1.41 1.89
C MET A 21 -6.85 -0.02 1.74
N ARG A 22 -7.54 -1.02 2.30
CA ARG A 22 -7.13 -2.42 2.17
C ARG A 22 -7.13 -2.87 0.71
N GLU A 23 -8.22 -2.61 -0.01
CA GLU A 23 -8.34 -2.99 -1.43
C GLU A 23 -7.34 -2.24 -2.31
N GLY A 24 -7.06 -0.98 -1.98
CA GLY A 24 -6.10 -0.14 -2.65
C GLY A 24 -4.65 -0.58 -2.41
N LEU A 25 -4.32 -1.09 -1.22
CA LEU A 25 -3.02 -1.70 -0.94
C LEU A 25 -2.80 -2.96 -1.77
N ASP A 26 -3.82 -3.83 -1.87
CA ASP A 26 -3.78 -5.01 -2.73
C ASP A 26 -3.60 -4.63 -4.21
N PHE A 27 -4.30 -3.58 -4.65
CA PHE A 27 -4.13 -3.01 -5.99
C PHE A 27 -2.71 -2.49 -6.21
N ALA A 28 -2.17 -1.72 -5.27
CA ALA A 28 -0.81 -1.17 -5.35
C ALA A 28 0.24 -2.29 -5.45
N ALA A 29 0.11 -3.33 -4.63
CA ALA A 29 1.03 -4.44 -4.59
C ALA A 29 1.06 -5.22 -5.92
N ARG A 30 -0.10 -5.42 -6.54
CA ARG A 30 -0.21 -6.09 -7.85
C ARG A 30 0.31 -5.21 -8.98
N SER A 31 0.03 -3.92 -8.94
CA SER A 31 0.44 -2.97 -9.98
C SER A 31 1.94 -2.71 -9.98
N LEU A 32 2.59 -2.69 -8.81
CA LEU A 32 4.03 -2.43 -8.67
C LEU A 32 4.89 -3.68 -8.82
N HIS A 33 4.50 -4.78 -8.18
CA HIS A 33 5.35 -5.98 -8.07
C HIS A 33 4.86 -7.17 -8.88
N GLY A 34 3.69 -7.08 -9.52
CA GLY A 34 3.08 -8.21 -10.21
C GLY A 34 2.72 -9.38 -9.27
N PRO A 35 2.55 -10.60 -9.82
CA PRO A 35 2.29 -11.79 -9.02
C PRO A 35 3.51 -12.14 -8.16
N MET A 36 3.25 -12.60 -6.92
CA MET A 36 4.33 -12.99 -6.03
C MET A 36 5.01 -14.27 -6.51
N THR A 37 6.34 -14.28 -6.55
CA THR A 37 7.12 -15.48 -6.91
C THR A 37 7.13 -16.50 -5.76
N PRO A 38 7.41 -17.79 -6.02
CA PRO A 38 7.58 -18.78 -4.96
C PRO A 38 8.66 -18.39 -3.93
N ALA A 39 9.78 -17.81 -4.39
CA ALA A 39 10.84 -17.33 -3.51
C ALA A 39 10.35 -16.19 -2.59
N GLN A 40 9.65 -15.20 -3.16
CA GLN A 40 9.03 -14.13 -2.38
C GLN A 40 8.00 -14.68 -1.37
N PHE A 41 7.23 -15.70 -1.73
CA PHE A 41 6.27 -16.33 -0.82
C PHE A 41 6.96 -16.98 0.39
N VAL A 42 8.01 -17.77 0.15
CA VAL A 42 8.78 -18.43 1.22
C VAL A 42 9.39 -17.39 2.16
N VAL A 43 10.05 -16.37 1.60
CA VAL A 43 10.69 -15.32 2.40
C VAL A 43 9.65 -14.51 3.17
N ALA A 44 8.51 -14.15 2.56
CA ALA A 44 7.42 -13.46 3.24
C ALA A 44 6.82 -14.26 4.41
N GLN A 45 6.61 -15.57 4.23
CA GLN A 45 6.13 -16.44 5.30
C GLN A 45 7.13 -16.53 6.45
N TYR A 46 8.42 -16.65 6.13
CA TYR A 46 9.48 -16.69 7.13
C TYR A 46 9.55 -15.38 7.92
N MET A 47 9.56 -14.23 7.24
CA MET A 47 9.53 -12.89 7.88
C MET A 47 8.33 -12.74 8.82
N ALA A 48 7.14 -13.16 8.39
CA ALA A 48 5.92 -13.08 9.21
C ALA A 48 5.97 -13.99 10.44
N ALA A 49 6.49 -15.21 10.30
CA ALA A 49 6.61 -16.18 11.39
C ALA A 49 7.63 -15.73 12.45
N GLU A 50 8.79 -15.26 11.99
CA GLU A 50 9.91 -14.85 12.85
C GLU A 50 9.78 -13.40 13.34
N LYS A 51 8.85 -12.63 12.77
CA LYS A 51 8.68 -11.18 13.01
C LYS A 51 9.96 -10.39 12.76
N ILE A 52 10.62 -10.69 11.65
CA ILE A 52 11.84 -10.02 11.19
C ILE A 52 11.62 -9.35 9.84
N ASP A 53 12.44 -8.35 9.54
CA ASP A 53 12.45 -7.71 8.23
C ASP A 53 13.44 -8.39 7.27
N LEU A 54 13.45 -7.92 6.02
CA LEU A 54 14.30 -8.46 4.98
C LEU A 54 15.79 -8.24 5.29
N GLN A 55 16.16 -7.15 5.97
CA GLN A 55 17.56 -6.91 6.35
C GLN A 55 18.06 -8.02 7.27
N GLU A 56 17.27 -8.39 8.27
CA GLU A 56 17.61 -9.48 9.18
C GLU A 56 17.60 -10.85 8.47
N VAL A 57 16.71 -11.08 7.50
CA VAL A 57 16.76 -12.31 6.66
C VAL A 57 18.11 -12.43 5.95
N PHE A 58 18.57 -11.38 5.27
CA PHE A 58 19.87 -11.40 4.58
C PHE A 58 21.04 -11.49 5.56
N ALA A 59 20.95 -10.86 6.73
CA ALA A 59 21.96 -10.99 7.77
C ALA A 59 22.05 -12.43 8.30
N ARG A 60 20.93 -13.14 8.45
CA ARG A 60 20.91 -14.57 8.82
C ARG A 60 21.42 -15.45 7.68
N HIS A 61 21.11 -15.12 6.44
CA HIS A 61 21.62 -15.81 5.26
C HIS A 61 23.16 -15.76 5.21
N ALA A 62 23.73 -14.56 5.38
CA ALA A 62 25.18 -14.35 5.40
C ALA A 62 25.89 -15.10 6.55
N ARG A 63 25.17 -15.36 7.66
CA ARG A 63 25.66 -16.16 8.80
C ARG A 63 25.47 -17.67 8.61
N GLY A 64 24.75 -18.11 7.56
CA GLY A 64 24.46 -19.53 7.30
C GLY A 64 23.48 -20.15 8.29
N VAL A 65 22.58 -19.35 8.90
CA VAL A 65 21.66 -19.81 9.96
C VAL A 65 20.19 -19.90 9.52
N LEU A 66 19.90 -19.71 8.22
CA LEU A 66 18.55 -19.87 7.67
C LEU A 66 18.21 -21.35 7.47
N ASP A 67 16.92 -21.68 7.57
CA ASP A 67 16.39 -22.95 7.09
C ASP A 67 16.76 -23.14 5.59
N PRO A 68 17.13 -24.36 5.14
CA PRO A 68 17.52 -24.60 3.75
C PRO A 68 16.51 -24.13 2.71
N THR A 69 15.21 -24.18 3.01
CA THR A 69 14.14 -23.72 2.11
C THR A 69 14.19 -22.21 1.94
N VAL A 70 14.43 -21.48 3.03
CA VAL A 70 14.50 -20.01 3.03
C VAL A 70 15.81 -19.55 2.40
N ALA A 71 16.93 -20.21 2.71
CA ALA A 71 18.22 -19.95 2.07
C ALA A 71 18.13 -20.10 0.55
N ALA A 72 17.57 -21.22 0.07
CA ALA A 72 17.39 -21.44 -1.37
C ALA A 72 16.48 -20.40 -2.03
N ALA A 73 15.46 -19.89 -1.32
CA ALA A 73 14.61 -18.81 -1.82
C ALA A 73 15.37 -17.47 -1.89
N VAL A 74 16.26 -17.19 -0.94
CA VAL A 74 17.13 -16.00 -0.97
C VAL A 74 18.15 -16.09 -2.10
N ASP A 75 18.76 -17.26 -2.31
CA ASP A 75 19.73 -17.51 -3.38
C ASP A 75 19.12 -17.43 -4.79
N GLN A 76 17.82 -17.71 -4.93
CA GLN A 76 17.10 -17.58 -6.20
C GLN A 76 16.84 -16.13 -6.62
N ALA A 77 16.91 -15.18 -5.69
CA ALA A 77 16.67 -13.79 -5.96
C ALA A 77 17.96 -13.05 -6.36
N ASP A 78 17.85 -12.11 -7.28
CA ASP A 78 18.88 -11.13 -7.66
C ASP A 78 18.97 -10.01 -6.61
N GLY A 79 19.14 -10.43 -5.34
CA GLY A 79 19.33 -9.57 -4.19
C GLY A 79 18.05 -9.09 -3.49
N PRO A 80 18.20 -8.22 -2.46
CA PRO A 80 17.10 -7.80 -1.59
C PRO A 80 15.97 -7.07 -2.32
N THR A 81 16.29 -6.34 -3.40
CA THR A 81 15.30 -5.56 -4.14
C THR A 81 14.25 -6.45 -4.79
N GLU A 82 14.63 -7.63 -5.30
CA GLU A 82 13.67 -8.56 -5.91
C GLU A 82 12.73 -9.18 -4.86
N LEU A 83 13.22 -9.38 -3.63
CA LEU A 83 12.41 -9.93 -2.54
C LEU A 83 11.58 -8.86 -1.81
N ASN A 84 11.96 -7.60 -1.93
CA ASN A 84 11.25 -6.50 -1.30
C ASN A 84 9.95 -6.18 -2.07
N ARG A 85 8.81 -6.39 -1.40
CA ARG A 85 7.48 -6.01 -1.91
C ARG A 85 6.80 -4.92 -1.11
N ASN A 86 7.58 -4.19 -0.31
CA ASN A 86 7.06 -3.10 0.49
C ASN A 86 6.77 -1.90 -0.41
N ILE A 87 5.68 -1.21 -0.10
CA ILE A 87 5.19 -0.09 -0.89
C ILE A 87 5.38 1.15 -0.04
N SER A 88 6.21 2.08 -0.51
CA SER A 88 6.40 3.37 0.17
C SER A 88 5.09 4.15 0.23
N GLY A 89 4.95 5.01 1.24
CA GLY A 89 3.75 5.86 1.39
C GLY A 89 3.45 6.71 0.15
N VAL A 90 4.50 7.22 -0.50
CA VAL A 90 4.40 7.97 -1.77
C VAL A 90 3.82 7.10 -2.88
N ASN A 91 4.36 5.90 -3.09
CA ASN A 91 3.87 4.98 -4.13
C ASN A 91 2.44 4.52 -3.84
N LEU A 92 2.11 4.29 -2.56
CA LEU A 92 0.77 3.95 -2.13
C LEU A 92 -0.21 5.08 -2.44
N CYS A 93 0.15 6.35 -2.18
CA CYS A 93 -0.71 7.49 -2.52
C CYS A 93 -1.08 7.52 -4.01
N TRP A 94 -0.09 7.37 -4.90
CA TRP A 94 -0.34 7.35 -6.34
C TRP A 94 -1.17 6.15 -6.77
N ALA A 95 -0.90 4.96 -6.21
CA ALA A 95 -1.69 3.77 -6.49
C ALA A 95 -3.14 3.91 -6.00
N LEU A 96 -3.39 4.53 -4.84
CA LEU A 96 -4.73 4.81 -4.33
C LEU A 96 -5.49 5.81 -5.22
N ARG A 97 -4.82 6.82 -5.77
CA ARG A 97 -5.40 7.73 -6.77
C ARG A 97 -5.86 6.95 -8.00
N ASP A 98 -4.98 6.13 -8.55
CA ASP A 98 -5.25 5.36 -9.77
C ASP A 98 -6.35 4.33 -9.53
N PHE A 99 -6.35 3.68 -8.36
CA PHE A 99 -7.39 2.76 -7.94
C PHE A 99 -8.76 3.45 -7.81
N ALA A 100 -8.80 4.64 -7.19
CA ALA A 100 -10.03 5.41 -7.07
C ALA A 100 -10.59 5.81 -8.45
N HIS A 101 -9.72 6.27 -9.37
CA HIS A 101 -10.13 6.53 -10.75
C HIS A 101 -10.60 5.30 -11.50
N GLN A 102 -9.93 4.16 -11.33
CA GLN A 102 -10.34 2.92 -11.96
C GLN A 102 -11.75 2.50 -11.51
N ARG A 103 -12.09 2.75 -10.24
CA ARG A 103 -13.37 2.32 -9.66
C ARG A 103 -14.52 3.29 -9.93
N TRP A 104 -14.25 4.60 -9.90
CA TRP A 104 -15.30 5.63 -9.94
C TRP A 104 -15.12 6.69 -11.02
N GLY A 105 -14.03 6.64 -11.79
CA GLY A 105 -13.73 7.60 -12.82
C GLY A 105 -13.71 9.04 -12.27
N LEU A 106 -14.58 9.87 -12.84
CA LEU A 106 -14.74 11.28 -12.46
C LEU A 106 -15.40 11.48 -11.08
N LEU A 107 -16.06 10.45 -10.53
CA LEU A 107 -16.70 10.53 -9.21
C LEU A 107 -15.72 10.22 -8.06
N ALA A 108 -14.49 9.80 -8.38
CA ALA A 108 -13.50 9.39 -7.38
C ALA A 108 -13.29 10.44 -6.28
N GLY A 109 -13.08 11.71 -6.67
CA GLY A 109 -12.90 12.80 -5.71
C GLY A 109 -14.11 13.01 -4.79
N LEU A 110 -15.33 12.91 -5.33
CA LEU A 110 -16.56 13.05 -4.54
C LEU A 110 -16.73 11.91 -3.53
N VAL A 111 -16.45 10.67 -3.95
CA VAL A 111 -16.54 9.49 -3.08
C VAL A 111 -15.54 9.58 -1.94
N LEU A 112 -14.28 9.88 -2.22
CA LEU A 112 -13.24 10.05 -1.19
C LEU A 112 -13.62 11.17 -0.22
N LYS A 113 -14.12 12.30 -0.73
CA LYS A 113 -14.59 13.42 0.08
C LYS A 113 -15.74 13.03 1.02
N GLN A 114 -16.70 12.24 0.54
CA GLN A 114 -17.81 11.73 1.35
C GLN A 114 -17.33 10.84 2.50
N TRP A 115 -16.19 10.17 2.33
CA TRP A 115 -15.57 9.35 3.38
C TRP A 115 -14.64 10.12 4.32
N GLY A 116 -14.53 11.43 4.13
CA GLY A 116 -13.68 12.29 4.94
C GLY A 116 -12.22 12.35 4.48
N ILE A 117 -11.90 11.84 3.29
CA ILE A 117 -10.55 11.89 2.73
C ILE A 117 -10.45 13.11 1.81
N PHE A 118 -9.61 14.07 2.18
CA PHE A 118 -9.45 15.34 1.46
C PHE A 118 -8.04 15.56 0.90
N ARG A 119 -7.06 14.82 1.42
CA ARG A 119 -5.64 14.95 1.04
C ARG A 119 -4.88 13.64 1.27
N THR A 120 -3.66 13.60 0.75
CA THR A 120 -2.78 12.42 0.88
C THR A 120 -2.41 12.12 2.34
N ASP A 121 -2.33 13.15 3.20
CA ASP A 121 -2.16 12.99 4.64
C ASP A 121 -3.24 12.10 5.29
N ASP A 122 -4.47 12.13 4.76
CA ASP A 122 -5.58 11.32 5.27
C ASP A 122 -5.37 9.83 4.95
N PHE A 123 -4.74 9.51 3.82
CA PHE A 123 -4.30 8.14 3.53
C PHE A 123 -3.31 7.66 4.58
N GLY A 124 -2.32 8.48 4.93
CA GLY A 124 -1.36 8.18 5.98
C GLY A 124 -2.03 7.95 7.33
N ALA A 125 -2.99 8.80 7.70
CA ALA A 125 -3.75 8.65 8.95
C ALA A 125 -4.50 7.30 9.02
N ILE A 126 -5.12 6.85 7.92
CA ILE A 126 -5.82 5.57 7.84
C ILE A 126 -4.82 4.39 7.89
N VAL A 127 -3.70 4.47 7.17
CA VAL A 127 -2.63 3.44 7.20
C VAL A 127 -2.12 3.26 8.63
N PHE A 128 -1.77 4.34 9.31
CA PHE A 128 -1.25 4.28 10.67
C PHE A 128 -2.29 3.77 11.68
N ALA A 129 -3.57 4.08 11.48
CA ALA A 129 -4.65 3.49 12.28
C ALA A 129 -4.73 1.97 12.09
N LEU A 130 -4.60 1.47 10.86
CA LEU A 130 -4.58 0.05 10.55
C LEU A 130 -3.33 -0.66 11.11
N VAL A 131 -2.16 -0.02 11.02
CA VAL A 131 -0.91 -0.54 11.61
C VAL A 131 -1.04 -0.65 13.13
N THR A 132 -1.55 0.39 13.79
CA THR A 132 -1.72 0.42 15.26
C THR A 132 -2.58 -0.75 15.77
N HIS A 133 -3.54 -1.20 14.97
CA HIS A 133 -4.44 -2.31 15.31
C HIS A 133 -4.03 -3.66 14.70
N GLY A 134 -2.83 -3.76 14.11
CA GLY A 134 -2.27 -5.01 13.59
C GLY A 134 -2.86 -5.49 12.26
N PHE A 135 -3.55 -4.62 11.52
CA PHE A 135 -4.08 -4.93 10.18
C PHE A 135 -3.08 -4.66 9.06
N MET A 136 -2.02 -3.92 9.34
CA MET A 136 -0.90 -3.68 8.45
C MET A 136 0.41 -3.76 9.23
N TYR A 137 1.48 -4.14 8.54
CA TYR A 137 2.84 -4.04 9.07
C TYR A 137 3.47 -2.74 8.54
N LYS A 138 4.32 -2.12 9.36
CA LYS A 138 5.16 -0.99 8.97
C LYS A 138 6.61 -1.37 9.10
N GLU A 139 7.45 -0.87 8.22
CA GLU A 139 8.90 -0.93 8.37
C GLU A 139 9.39 0.11 9.36
N ALA A 140 10.63 -0.04 9.82
CA ALA A 140 11.24 0.89 10.77
C ALA A 140 11.40 2.31 10.18
N HIS A 141 11.55 2.40 8.85
CA HIS A 141 11.74 3.65 8.12
C HIS A 141 10.44 4.27 7.60
N ASP A 142 9.31 3.55 7.67
CA ASP A 142 8.03 4.08 7.24
C ASP A 142 7.61 5.24 8.13
N SER A 143 7.36 6.39 7.50
CA SER A 143 6.93 7.60 8.19
C SER A 143 5.56 8.04 7.73
N ILE A 144 4.79 8.62 8.66
CA ILE A 144 3.54 9.31 8.30
C ILE A 144 3.82 10.51 7.39
N ASP A 145 5.05 11.02 7.42
CA ASP A 145 5.48 12.12 6.56
C ASP A 145 5.57 11.72 5.09
N ASP A 146 5.69 10.43 4.77
CA ASP A 146 5.71 9.92 3.38
C ASP A 146 4.37 10.13 2.65
N PHE A 147 3.32 10.50 3.39
CA PHE A 147 1.99 10.79 2.88
C PHE A 147 1.71 12.29 2.77
N ARG A 148 2.57 13.16 3.31
CA ARG A 148 2.30 14.59 3.37
C ARG A 148 2.40 15.24 2.00
N SER A 149 1.30 15.84 1.55
CA SER A 149 1.28 16.69 0.35
C SER A 149 1.89 16.03 -0.90
N VAL A 150 1.73 14.71 -1.06
CA VAL A 150 2.28 13.97 -2.21
C VAL A 150 1.68 14.46 -3.54
N PHE A 151 0.40 14.81 -3.52
CA PHE A 151 -0.29 15.52 -4.60
C PHE A 151 -1.48 16.33 -4.08
N ASP A 152 -1.93 17.32 -4.86
CA ASP A 152 -3.17 18.08 -4.63
C ASP A 152 -4.38 17.30 -5.17
N PHE A 153 -5.41 17.12 -4.34
CA PHE A 153 -6.60 16.34 -4.70
C PHE A 153 -7.43 16.98 -5.83
N ARG A 154 -7.47 18.31 -5.94
CA ARG A 154 -8.19 18.97 -7.03
C ARG A 154 -7.49 18.71 -8.35
N ASP A 155 -6.17 18.79 -8.37
CA ASP A 155 -5.39 18.45 -9.56
C ASP A 155 -5.55 16.98 -9.94
N ALA A 156 -5.52 16.09 -8.95
CA ALA A 156 -5.66 14.66 -9.18
C ALA A 156 -7.06 14.24 -9.65
N PHE A 157 -8.12 14.78 -9.04
CA PHE A 157 -9.49 14.27 -9.23
C PHE A 157 -10.41 15.19 -10.02
N ASP A 158 -10.19 16.51 -10.05
CA ASP A 158 -11.11 17.47 -10.68
C ASP A 158 -10.68 17.88 -12.10
N ARG A 159 -9.39 17.76 -12.45
CA ARG A 159 -8.84 18.29 -13.72
C ARG A 159 -8.82 17.34 -14.91
N SER A 160 -9.40 16.14 -14.81
CA SER A 160 -9.47 15.18 -15.92
C SER A 160 -10.62 15.46 -16.94
N TYR A 161 -11.00 16.73 -17.11
CA TYR A 161 -11.95 17.15 -18.15
C TYR A 161 -11.23 17.38 -19.49
N LYS A 162 -10.93 16.30 -20.23
CA LYS A 162 -10.73 16.44 -21.69
C LYS A 162 -12.11 16.56 -22.31
N VAL A 163 -12.52 17.79 -22.65
CA VAL A 163 -13.62 17.99 -23.60
C VAL A 163 -13.20 17.23 -24.86
N LEU A 164 -13.93 16.16 -25.19
CA LEU A 164 -13.87 15.62 -26.54
C LEU A 164 -14.37 16.74 -27.45
N GLU A 165 -13.44 17.48 -28.08
CA GLU A 165 -13.78 18.32 -29.21
C GLU A 165 -14.52 17.42 -30.19
N ARG A 166 -15.83 17.66 -30.33
CA ARG A 166 -16.59 17.07 -31.42
C ARG A 166 -15.90 17.54 -32.69
N MET A 167 -15.26 16.62 -33.39
CA MET A 167 -14.97 16.78 -34.80
C MET A 167 -16.33 16.89 -35.50
N THR A 168 -16.79 18.14 -35.68
CA THR A 168 -17.81 18.48 -36.67
C THR A 168 -17.12 18.50 -38.02
N ASP A 169 -17.42 17.49 -38.83
CA ASP A 169 -17.42 17.58 -40.30
C ASP A 169 -18.87 17.69 -40.77
#